data_AF-A0A7C4CZJ1-F1
#
_entry.id   AF-A0A7C4CZJ1-F1
#
_cell.length_a   1.000
_cell.length_b   1.000
_cell.length_c   1.000
_cell.angle_alpha   90.00
_cell.angle_beta   90.00
_cell.angle_gamma   90.00
#
_symmetry.space_group_name_H-M   'P 1'
#
loop_
_entity.id
_entity.type
_entity.pdbx_description
1 polymer ?
#
loop_
_entity_poly.entity_id
_entity_poly.type
_entity_poly.pdbx_seq_one_letter_code
_entity_poly.pdbx_strand_id
1 'polypeptide(L)'
;MVLEALNDFYLFIVSAISTFLGPAREFPNSSITILIIALLMALFSSLITRLLTDVEKVRRIMTQVREWQTAYMNAVKSKDSKQIEKLKKKEVIIKRLQAEMMREQLKPLIFTLVPFLIIYYLFTGVFEYNHMVVAISPLTLPFIGKEFTFITWYIITSISFSALIQRIFNLPSAQD
;
A
#
# COMPACT_ATOMS: atom_id res chain seq x y z
N MET A 1 32.80 9.21 7.22
CA MET A 1 32.44 10.60 6.86
C MET A 1 31.03 10.75 6.30
N VAL A 2 30.70 10.34 5.06
CA VAL A 2 29.32 10.53 4.51
C VAL A 2 28.27 9.70 5.27
N LEU A 3 28.59 8.45 5.60
CA LEU A 3 27.68 7.57 6.34
C LEU A 3 27.42 8.07 7.77
N GLU A 4 28.43 8.65 8.42
CA GLU A 4 28.31 9.25 9.76
C GLU A 4 27.45 10.51 9.71
N ALA A 5 27.67 11.40 8.73
CA ALA A 5 26.84 12.59 8.55
C ALA A 5 25.36 12.25 8.30
N LEU A 6 25.08 11.16 7.56
CA LEU A 6 23.72 10.66 7.35
C LEU A 6 23.10 10.11 8.64
N ASN A 7 23.89 9.40 9.47
CA ASN A 7 23.44 8.87 10.75
C ASN A 7 23.18 9.99 11.77
N ASP A 8 24.04 11.00 11.84
CA ASP A 8 23.87 12.16 12.72
C ASP A 8 22.63 12.97 12.34
N PHE A 9 22.40 13.13 11.03
CA PHE A 9 21.18 13.76 10.53
C PHE A 9 19.93 12.93 10.86
N TYR A 10 19.99 11.61 10.74
CA TYR A 10 18.91 10.71 11.16
C TYR A 10 18.59 10.87 12.65
N LEU A 11 19.61 10.81 13.51
CA LEU A 11 19.46 10.97 14.95
C LEU A 11 18.93 12.36 15.32
N PHE A 12 19.35 13.41 14.60
CA PHE A 12 18.82 14.76 14.76
C PHE A 12 17.31 14.82 14.46
N ILE A 13 16.85 14.24 13.35
CA ILE A 13 15.42 14.20 13.01
C ILE A 13 14.65 13.38 14.04
N VAL A 14 15.15 12.18 14.38
CA VAL A 14 14.53 11.32 15.39
C VAL A 14 14.45 12.05 16.71
N SER A 15 15.49 12.76 17.13
CA SER A 15 15.52 13.55 18.36
C SER A 15 14.53 14.72 18.31
N ALA A 16 14.45 15.47 17.21
CA ALA A 16 13.53 16.59 17.06
C ALA A 16 12.06 16.15 17.13
N ILE A 17 11.71 15.09 16.39
CA ILE A 17 10.40 14.42 16.49
C ILE A 17 10.22 13.86 17.92
N SER A 18 11.33 13.38 18.51
CA SER A 18 11.43 12.89 19.87
C SER A 18 11.37 13.98 20.97
N THR A 19 11.40 15.25 20.62
CA THR A 19 11.09 16.34 21.54
C THR A 19 9.67 16.83 21.29
N PHE A 20 9.28 16.96 20.02
CA PHE A 20 7.97 17.47 19.61
C PHE A 20 6.78 16.67 20.15
N LEU A 21 6.79 15.33 20.00
CA LEU A 21 5.68 14.50 20.51
C LEU A 21 5.65 14.39 22.05
N GLY A 22 6.73 14.74 22.77
CA GLY A 22 6.84 14.67 24.23
C GLY A 22 6.16 13.43 24.87
N PRO A 23 5.24 13.61 25.84
CA PRO A 23 4.54 12.53 26.54
C PRO A 23 3.52 11.77 25.69
N ALA A 24 3.27 12.18 24.44
CA ALA A 24 2.39 11.48 23.52
C ALA A 24 3.00 10.16 22.99
N ARG A 25 4.28 9.89 23.30
CA ARG A 25 4.98 8.64 22.93
C ARG A 25 4.91 7.55 23.97
N GLU A 26 4.55 7.90 25.19
CA GLU A 26 4.45 6.93 26.26
C GLU A 26 3.08 6.26 26.21
N PHE A 27 3.04 4.98 26.57
CA PHE A 27 1.77 4.28 26.77
C PHE A 27 0.99 4.97 27.90
N PRO A 28 -0.33 5.21 27.78
CA PRO A 28 -1.24 4.78 26.71
C PRO A 28 -1.44 5.78 25.54
N ASN A 29 -0.88 6.98 25.64
CA ASN A 29 -1.08 8.05 24.64
C ASN A 29 -0.45 7.71 23.28
N SER A 30 0.57 6.86 23.28
CA SER A 30 1.22 6.33 22.08
C SER A 30 0.23 5.62 21.15
N SER A 31 -0.75 4.89 21.68
CA SER A 31 -1.73 4.17 20.87
C SER A 31 -2.59 5.12 20.03
N ILE A 32 -3.06 6.23 20.62
CA ILE A 32 -3.86 7.25 19.94
C ILE A 32 -2.99 8.02 18.93
N THR A 33 -1.77 8.37 19.32
CA THR A 33 -0.82 9.08 18.46
C THR A 33 -0.47 8.27 17.22
N ILE A 34 -0.17 6.98 17.37
CA ILE A 34 0.11 6.07 16.26
C ILE A 34 -1.14 5.92 15.38
N LEU A 35 -2.34 5.83 15.97
CA LEU A 35 -3.59 5.75 15.22
C LEU A 35 -3.81 6.99 14.34
N ILE A 36 -3.65 8.20 14.90
CA ILE A 36 -3.80 9.46 14.15
C ILE A 36 -2.78 9.51 13.00
N ILE A 37 -1.54 9.13 13.25
CA ILE A 37 -0.48 9.16 12.24
C ILE A 37 -0.73 8.11 11.15
N ALA A 38 -1.19 6.92 11.53
CA ALA A 38 -1.61 5.89 10.58
C ALA A 38 -2.78 6.37 9.72
N LEU A 39 -3.77 7.06 10.30
CA LEU A 39 -4.90 7.64 9.57
C LEU A 39 -4.42 8.70 8.57
N LEU A 40 -3.59 9.65 9.00
CA LEU A 40 -3.02 10.69 8.13
C LEU A 40 -2.21 10.07 6.99
N MET A 41 -1.41 9.05 7.29
CA MET A 41 -0.62 8.34 6.30
C MET A 41 -1.50 7.60 5.29
N ALA A 42 -2.57 6.97 5.75
CA ALA A 42 -3.50 6.25 4.89
C ALA A 42 -4.28 7.21 3.97
N LEU A 43 -4.68 8.38 4.49
CA LEU A 43 -5.28 9.47 3.70
C LEU A 43 -4.30 10.02 2.66
N PHE A 44 -3.05 10.28 3.06
CA PHE A 44 -1.99 10.73 2.16
C PHE A 44 -1.73 9.71 1.04
N SER A 45 -1.58 8.43 1.40
CA SER A 45 -1.38 7.33 0.45
C SER A 45 -2.55 7.22 -0.54
N SER A 46 -3.78 7.32 -0.05
CA SER A 46 -4.98 7.30 -0.89
C SER A 46 -5.03 8.50 -1.85
N LEU A 47 -4.69 9.70 -1.37
CA LEU A 47 -4.66 10.91 -2.20
C LEU A 47 -3.61 10.80 -3.30
N ILE A 48 -2.38 10.40 -2.96
CA ILE A 48 -1.29 10.18 -3.92
C ILE A 48 -1.70 9.12 -4.96
N THR A 49 -2.30 8.02 -4.51
CA THR A 49 -2.78 6.96 -5.42
C THR A 49 -3.82 7.49 -6.39
N ARG A 50 -4.79 8.28 -5.90
CA ARG A 50 -5.83 8.88 -6.75
C ARG A 50 -5.27 9.91 -7.73
N LEU A 51 -4.28 10.71 -7.33
CA LEU A 51 -3.65 11.72 -8.19
C LEU A 51 -2.78 11.10 -9.27
N LEU A 52 -2.09 10.00 -8.97
CA LEU A 52 -1.13 9.38 -9.88
C LEU A 52 -1.73 8.28 -10.76
N THR A 53 -2.95 7.81 -10.47
CA THR A 53 -3.60 6.72 -11.20
C THR A 53 -4.75 7.23 -12.05
N ASP A 54 -4.68 7.00 -13.36
CA ASP A 54 -5.81 7.21 -14.26
C ASP A 54 -6.78 6.02 -14.20
N VAL A 55 -7.80 6.15 -13.35
CA VAL A 55 -8.80 5.11 -13.10
C VAL A 55 -9.64 4.82 -14.35
N GLU A 56 -9.97 5.84 -15.16
CA GLU A 56 -10.77 5.67 -16.37
C GLU A 56 -10.01 4.91 -17.46
N LYS A 57 -8.72 5.19 -17.60
CA LYS A 57 -7.82 4.47 -18.51
C LYS A 57 -7.68 3.00 -18.10
N VAL A 58 -7.44 2.72 -16.82
CA VAL A 58 -7.37 1.34 -16.31
C VAL A 58 -8.68 0.60 -16.56
N ARG A 59 -9.83 1.23 -16.29
CA ARG A 59 -11.16 0.63 -16.52
C ARG A 59 -11.39 0.32 -18.00
N ARG A 60 -11.07 1.25 -18.90
CA ARG A 60 -11.19 1.04 -20.36
C ARG A 60 -10.32 -0.13 -20.85
N ILE A 61 -9.07 -0.20 -20.40
CA ILE A 61 -8.16 -1.28 -20.76
C ILE A 61 -8.70 -2.62 -20.24
N MET A 62 -9.18 -2.66 -19.00
CA MET A 62 -9.73 -3.87 -18.39
C MET A 62 -10.92 -4.42 -19.19
N THR A 63 -11.85 -3.56 -19.61
CA THR A 63 -12.97 -3.96 -20.45
C THR A 63 -12.50 -4.55 -21.79
N GLN A 64 -11.56 -3.88 -22.49
CA GLN A 64 -11.03 -4.37 -23.77
C GLN A 64 -10.31 -5.73 -23.63
N VAL A 65 -9.56 -5.91 -22.54
CA VAL A 65 -8.88 -7.18 -22.24
C VAL A 65 -9.91 -8.29 -22.01
N ARG A 66 -10.97 -8.03 -21.23
CA ARG A 66 -12.05 -8.99 -20.96
C ARG A 66 -12.83 -9.38 -22.22
N GLU A 67 -13.18 -8.40 -23.05
CA GLU A 67 -13.84 -8.62 -24.34
C GLU A 67 -12.98 -9.50 -25.25
N TRP A 68 -11.68 -9.19 -25.37
CA TRP A 68 -10.75 -10.00 -26.16
C TRP A 68 -10.59 -11.42 -25.60
N GLN A 69 -10.45 -11.56 -24.28
CA GLN A 69 -10.30 -12.87 -23.63
C GLN A 69 -11.53 -13.74 -23.82
N THR A 70 -12.73 -13.15 -23.74
CA THR A 70 -14.01 -13.83 -23.98
C THR A 70 -14.13 -14.26 -25.45
N ALA A 71 -13.84 -13.36 -26.39
CA ALA A 71 -13.86 -13.67 -27.82
C ALA A 71 -12.84 -14.75 -28.19
N TYR A 72 -11.64 -14.70 -27.61
CA TYR A 72 -10.58 -15.69 -27.83
C TYR A 72 -10.98 -17.05 -27.28
N MET A 73 -11.49 -17.11 -26.05
CA MET A 73 -11.99 -18.35 -25.46
C MET A 73 -13.14 -18.96 -26.28
N ASN A 74 -14.07 -18.14 -26.77
CA ASN A 74 -15.17 -18.61 -27.61
C ASN A 74 -14.66 -19.15 -28.96
N ALA A 75 -13.72 -18.46 -29.61
CA ALA A 75 -13.11 -18.91 -30.86
C ALA A 75 -12.33 -20.23 -30.70
N VAL A 76 -11.65 -20.40 -29.56
CA VAL A 76 -10.96 -21.67 -29.21
C VAL A 76 -11.98 -22.79 -28.99
N LYS A 77 -13.07 -22.53 -28.25
CA LYS A 77 -14.14 -23.51 -28.02
C LYS A 77 -14.84 -23.92 -29.31
N SER A 78 -15.10 -22.98 -30.21
CA SER A 78 -15.71 -23.24 -31.52
C SER A 78 -14.74 -23.82 -32.56
N LYS A 79 -13.45 -23.95 -32.24
CA LYS A 79 -12.37 -24.39 -33.14
C LYS A 79 -12.26 -23.57 -34.44
N ASP A 80 -12.70 -22.31 -34.41
CA ASP A 80 -12.60 -21.40 -35.56
C ASP A 80 -11.16 -20.92 -35.76
N SER A 81 -10.43 -21.64 -36.60
CA SER A 81 -9.01 -21.37 -36.86
C SER A 81 -8.76 -19.98 -37.47
N LYS A 82 -9.69 -19.44 -38.27
CA LYS A 82 -9.56 -18.10 -38.87
C LYS A 82 -9.75 -17.02 -37.82
N GLN A 83 -10.73 -17.19 -36.95
CA GLN A 83 -11.01 -16.24 -35.88
C GLN A 83 -9.90 -16.25 -34.81
N ILE A 84 -9.34 -17.42 -34.49
CA ILE A 84 -8.20 -17.57 -33.59
C ILE A 84 -6.99 -16.80 -34.12
N GLU A 85 -6.62 -16.97 -35.40
CA GLU A 85 -5.46 -16.26 -35.97
C GLU A 85 -5.66 -14.74 -35.95
N LYS A 86 -6.87 -14.27 -36.28
CA LYS A 86 -7.22 -12.83 -36.23
C LYS A 86 -7.11 -12.27 -34.80
N LEU A 87 -7.60 -13.01 -33.80
CA LEU A 87 -7.52 -12.60 -32.40
C LEU A 87 -6.11 -12.69 -31.83
N LYS A 88 -5.30 -13.65 -32.29
CA LYS A 88 -3.88 -13.78 -31.94
C LYS A 88 -3.05 -12.61 -32.45
N LYS A 89 -3.36 -12.05 -33.63
CA LYS A 89 -2.74 -10.79 -34.09
C LYS A 89 -3.08 -9.61 -33.16
N LYS A 90 -4.30 -9.57 -32.60
CA LYS A 90 -4.71 -8.56 -31.59
C LYS A 90 -4.06 -8.78 -30.23
N GLU A 91 -3.60 -9.98 -29.90
CA GLU A 91 -2.94 -10.31 -28.62
C GLU A 91 -1.76 -9.37 -28.32
N VAL A 92 -0.98 -8.98 -29.34
CA VAL A 92 0.16 -8.07 -29.19
C VAL A 92 -0.29 -6.70 -28.67
N ILE A 93 -1.42 -6.18 -29.17
CA ILE A 93 -2.00 -4.92 -28.74
C ILE A 93 -2.51 -5.07 -27.30
N ILE A 94 -3.23 -6.16 -27.01
CA ILE A 94 -3.75 -6.45 -25.67
C ILE A 94 -2.63 -6.56 -24.64
N LYS A 95 -1.52 -7.24 -24.96
CA LYS A 95 -0.34 -7.32 -24.09
C LYS A 95 0.27 -5.95 -23.81
N ARG A 96 0.33 -5.07 -24.81
CA ARG A 96 0.79 -3.68 -24.61
C ARG A 96 -0.13 -2.91 -23.67
N LEU A 97 -1.44 -3.03 -23.86
CA LEU A 97 -2.44 -2.41 -22.98
C LEU A 97 -2.34 -2.95 -21.54
N GLN A 98 -2.15 -4.26 -21.37
CA GLN A 98 -1.92 -4.87 -20.05
C GLN A 98 -0.65 -4.32 -19.39
N ALA A 99 0.45 -4.18 -20.14
CA ALA A 99 1.67 -3.58 -19.63
C ALA A 99 1.49 -2.11 -19.24
N GLU A 100 0.70 -1.36 -20.02
CA GLU A 100 0.35 0.02 -19.70
C GLU A 100 -0.51 0.12 -18.43
N MET A 101 -1.51 -0.74 -18.28
CA MET A 101 -2.31 -0.86 -17.06
C MET A 101 -1.44 -1.18 -15.84
N MET A 102 -0.50 -2.12 -15.98
CA MET A 102 0.46 -2.45 -14.92
C MET A 102 1.33 -1.24 -14.55
N ARG A 103 1.78 -0.45 -15.53
CA ARG A 103 2.53 0.79 -15.26
C ARG A 103 1.69 1.81 -14.50
N GLU A 104 0.43 2.00 -14.87
CA GLU A 104 -0.48 2.89 -14.12
C GLU A 104 -0.65 2.44 -12.66
N GLN A 105 -0.65 1.13 -12.39
CA GLN A 105 -0.72 0.60 -11.02
C GLN A 105 0.62 0.65 -10.26
N LEU A 106 1.75 0.53 -10.96
CA LEU A 106 3.08 0.58 -10.34
C LEU A 106 3.54 2.01 -10.02
N LYS A 107 3.07 3.02 -10.76
CA LYS A 107 3.33 4.43 -10.45
C LYS A 107 3.03 4.76 -8.98
N PRO A 108 1.78 4.65 -8.48
CA PRO A 108 1.47 5.01 -7.11
C PRO A 108 2.21 4.15 -6.09
N LEU A 109 2.54 2.89 -6.42
CA LEU A 109 3.28 2.00 -5.51
C LEU A 109 4.65 2.59 -5.15
N ILE A 110 5.43 3.05 -6.13
CA ILE A 110 6.76 3.61 -5.86
C ILE A 110 6.64 4.90 -5.03
N PHE A 111 5.66 5.75 -5.37
CA PHE A 111 5.45 7.03 -4.70
C PHE A 111 4.81 6.90 -3.31
N THR A 112 4.15 5.79 -2.99
CA THR A 112 3.60 5.51 -1.66
C THR A 112 4.56 4.70 -0.80
N LEU A 113 5.30 3.76 -1.39
CA LEU A 113 6.24 2.89 -0.69
C LEU A 113 7.46 3.65 -0.18
N VAL A 114 8.04 4.57 -0.96
CA VAL A 114 9.24 5.31 -0.52
C VAL A 114 8.96 6.20 0.68
N PRO A 115 7.94 7.07 0.69
CA PRO A 115 7.59 7.85 1.88
C PRO A 115 7.20 6.97 3.07
N PHE A 116 6.51 5.86 2.81
CA PHE A 116 6.17 4.89 3.83
C PHE A 116 7.41 4.30 4.51
N LEU A 117 8.42 3.88 3.75
CA LEU A 117 9.65 3.32 4.31
C LEU A 117 10.45 4.37 5.08
N ILE A 118 10.46 5.62 4.61
CA ILE A 118 11.12 6.73 5.31
C ILE A 118 10.43 7.00 6.66
N ILE A 119 9.10 7.12 6.66
CA ILE A 119 8.31 7.33 7.88
C ILE A 119 8.48 6.13 8.82
N TYR A 120 8.42 4.92 8.30
CA TYR A 120 8.68 3.70 9.06
C TYR A 120 10.03 3.76 9.77
N TYR A 121 11.11 4.03 9.04
CA TYR A 121 12.48 4.08 9.60
C TYR A 121 12.69 5.21 10.62
N LEU A 122 12.02 6.34 10.44
CA LEU A 122 12.03 7.43 11.42
C LEU A 122 11.25 7.06 12.68
N PHE A 123 10.07 6.46 12.53
CA PHE A 123 9.18 6.15 13.64
C PHE A 123 9.66 4.97 14.47
N THR A 124 10.33 3.98 13.90
CA THR A 124 11.02 2.95 14.67
C THR A 124 12.08 3.57 15.58
N GLY A 125 12.85 4.55 15.10
CA GLY A 125 13.80 5.29 15.96
C GLY A 125 13.12 6.07 17.10
N VAL A 126 11.93 6.60 16.85
CA VAL A 126 11.16 7.43 17.80
C VAL A 126 10.42 6.62 18.87
N PHE A 127 9.88 5.44 18.51
CA PHE A 127 9.02 4.63 19.39
C PHE A 127 9.66 3.31 19.86
N GLU A 128 10.68 2.81 19.17
CA GLU A 128 11.19 1.44 19.35
C GLU A 128 12.55 1.37 20.06
N TYR A 129 13.19 2.51 20.38
CA TYR A 129 14.50 2.55 21.04
C TYR A 129 14.54 1.77 22.38
N ASN A 130 13.40 1.51 23.01
CA ASN A 130 13.27 0.75 24.27
C ASN A 130 12.31 -0.46 24.22
N HIS A 131 11.95 -0.99 23.04
CA HIS A 131 10.92 -2.06 22.92
C HIS A 131 9.61 -1.71 23.67
N MET A 132 9.17 -0.46 23.59
CA MET A 132 7.99 -0.02 24.34
C MET A 132 6.74 -0.70 23.79
N VAL A 133 5.96 -1.29 24.70
CA VAL A 133 4.63 -1.83 24.38
C VAL A 133 3.72 -0.66 24.03
N VAL A 134 3.26 -0.60 22.79
CA VAL A 134 2.42 0.50 22.30
C VAL A 134 0.93 0.17 22.32
N ALA A 135 0.58 -1.11 22.43
CA ALA A 135 -0.79 -1.56 22.56
C ALA A 135 -0.84 -2.92 23.27
N ILE A 136 -1.88 -3.14 24.07
CA ILE A 136 -2.13 -4.42 24.72
C ILE A 136 -3.42 -5.01 24.14
N SER A 137 -3.32 -6.23 23.62
CA SER A 137 -4.47 -6.96 23.10
C SER A 137 -5.33 -7.50 24.24
N PRO A 138 -6.67 -7.36 24.16
CA PRO A 138 -7.57 -8.00 25.11
C PRO A 138 -7.58 -9.53 24.99
N LEU A 139 -7.12 -10.08 23.85
CA LEU A 139 -7.04 -11.51 23.58
C LEU A 139 -5.60 -11.92 23.26
N THR A 140 -5.12 -13.02 23.85
CA THR A 140 -3.78 -13.54 23.57
C THR A 140 -3.74 -14.11 22.14
N LEU A 141 -2.99 -13.48 21.24
CA LEU A 141 -2.83 -14.00 19.88
C LEU A 141 -1.73 -15.09 19.88
N PRO A 142 -1.94 -16.23 19.20
CA PRO A 142 -0.88 -17.22 19.03
C PRO A 142 0.29 -16.58 18.25
N PHE A 143 1.53 -16.93 18.64
CA PHE A 143 2.81 -16.42 18.10
C PHE A 143 3.18 -14.96 18.39
N ILE A 144 2.22 -14.07 18.71
CA ILE A 144 2.44 -12.62 18.88
C ILE A 144 2.33 -12.18 20.35
N GLY A 145 1.55 -12.89 21.17
CA GLY A 145 1.36 -12.56 22.59
C GLY A 145 0.28 -11.49 22.84
N LYS A 146 0.30 -10.88 24.03
CA LYS A 146 -0.63 -9.81 24.44
C LYS A 146 -0.07 -8.40 24.23
N GLU A 147 1.25 -8.26 24.21
CA GLU A 147 1.93 -6.99 24.14
C GLU A 147 2.38 -6.75 22.71
N PHE A 148 1.85 -5.70 22.09
CA PHE A 148 2.21 -5.33 20.74
C PHE A 148 3.29 -4.25 20.77
N THR A 149 4.40 -4.57 20.12
CA THR A 149 5.41 -3.58 19.72
C THR A 149 4.87 -2.69 18.61
N PHE A 150 5.58 -1.59 18.34
CA PHE A 150 5.24 -0.66 17.27
C PHE A 150 5.00 -1.38 15.94
N ILE A 151 5.90 -2.29 15.56
CA ILE A 151 5.80 -3.07 14.31
C ILE A 151 4.50 -3.87 14.26
N THR A 152 4.20 -4.63 15.30
CA THR A 152 3.00 -5.48 15.36
C THR A 152 1.73 -4.66 15.29
N TRP A 153 1.64 -3.58 16.07
CA TRP A 153 0.46 -2.71 16.09
C TRP A 153 0.28 -1.96 14.76
N TYR A 154 1.36 -1.53 14.13
CA TYR A 154 1.35 -0.87 12.85
C TYR A 154 0.83 -1.77 11.71
N ILE A 155 1.26 -3.04 11.66
CA ILE A 155 0.78 -3.99 10.65
C ILE A 155 -0.73 -4.24 10.82
N ILE A 156 -1.18 -4.47 12.06
CA ILE A 156 -2.60 -4.72 12.36
C ILE A 156 -3.47 -3.52 11.96
N THR A 157 -3.06 -2.31 12.34
CA THR A 157 -3.79 -1.08 12.00
C THR A 157 -3.76 -0.81 10.50
N SER A 158 -2.61 -0.99 9.83
CA SER A 158 -2.47 -0.80 8.39
C SER A 158 -3.37 -1.73 7.57
N ILE A 159 -3.43 -3.03 7.91
CA ILE A 159 -4.34 -3.99 7.23
C ILE A 159 -5.80 -3.58 7.44
N SER A 160 -6.16 -3.19 8.67
CA SER A 160 -7.53 -2.81 9.03
C SER A 160 -7.98 -1.54 8.30
N PHE A 161 -7.14 -0.51 8.25
CA PHE A 161 -7.43 0.73 7.52
C PHE A 161 -7.40 0.52 6.00
N SER A 162 -6.54 -0.35 5.49
CA SER A 162 -6.54 -0.71 4.06
C SER A 162 -7.89 -1.29 3.63
N ALA A 163 -8.48 -2.17 4.44
CA ALA A 163 -9.81 -2.74 4.18
C ALA A 163 -10.93 -1.67 4.24
N LEU A 164 -10.82 -0.69 5.15
CA LEU A 164 -11.79 0.40 5.28
C LEU A 164 -11.71 1.41 4.12
N ILE A 165 -10.50 1.76 3.69
CA ILE A 165 -10.27 2.69 2.59
C ILE A 165 -10.77 2.10 1.27
N GLN A 166 -10.56 0.80 1.03
CA GLN A 166 -11.10 0.13 -0.16
C GLN A 166 -12.63 0.23 -0.25
N ARG A 167 -13.34 0.16 0.89
CA ARG A 167 -14.80 0.34 0.95
C ARG A 167 -15.26 1.77 0.71
N ILE A 168 -14.50 2.76 1.19
CA ILE A 168 -14.86 4.18 1.05
C ILE A 168 -14.65 4.70 -0.38
N PHE A 169 -13.63 4.18 -1.07
CA PHE A 169 -13.25 4.68 -2.40
C PHE A 169 -13.91 3.94 -3.57
N ASN A 170 -14.75 2.92 -3.33
CA ASN A 170 -15.38 2.11 -4.39
C ASN A 170 -14.38 1.72 -5.51
N LEU A 171 -13.13 1.43 -5.12
CA LEU A 171 -12.15 0.93 -6.07
C LEU A 171 -12.63 -0.46 -6.50
N PRO A 172 -12.70 -0.77 -7.81
CA PRO A 172 -13.14 -2.07 -8.26
C PRO A 172 -12.22 -3.11 -7.61
N SER A 173 -12.80 -3.95 -6.77
CA SER A 173 -12.10 -5.15 -6.33
C SER A 173 -11.88 -6.01 -7.57
N ALA A 174 -10.87 -6.87 -7.57
CA ALA A 174 -10.54 -7.74 -8.71
C ALA A 174 -11.70 -8.65 -9.19
N GLN A 175 -12.88 -8.56 -8.58
CA GLN A 175 -14.10 -9.30 -8.91
C GLN A 175 -15.19 -8.48 -9.60
N ASP A 176 -15.01 -7.16 -9.86
CA ASP A 176 -15.96 -6.35 -10.64
C ASP A 176 -15.51 -6.12 -12.08
#